data_AF-A0A2U1VLN5-F1
#
_entry.id   AF-A0A2U1VLN5-F1
#
_cell.length_a   1.000
_cell.length_b   1.000
_cell.length_c   1.000
_cell.angle_alpha   90.00
_cell.angle_beta   90.00
_cell.angle_gamma   90.00
#
_symmetry.space_group_name_H-M   'P 1'
#
loop_
_entity.id
_entity.type
_entity.pdbx_description
1 polymer ?
#
loop_
_entity_poly.entity_id
_entity_poly.type
_entity_poly.pdbx_seq_one_letter_code
_entity_poly.pdbx_strand_id
1 'polypeptide(L)' 'MLVTLSMVFCLVSDPTQCQTVNPLVPDDQPLTVSSCQIAGQIEGAKWVNEHPKHRLMRVRCTLGKQPREQGA' A
#
# COMPACT_ATOMS: atom_id res chain seq x y z
N MET A 1 -5.88 15.18 10.10
CA MET A 1 -5.88 14.80 8.65
C MET A 1 -5.45 13.35 8.59
N LEU A 2 -6.18 12.48 7.91
CA LEU A 2 -5.83 11.07 7.78
C LEU A 2 -5.03 10.86 6.50
N VAL A 3 -3.94 10.10 6.61
CA VAL A 3 -3.13 9.70 5.46
C VAL A 3 -3.32 8.23 5.24
N THR A 4 -3.80 7.88 4.05
CA THR A 4 -4.09 6.49 3.69
C THR A 4 -2.99 5.96 2.79
N LEU A 5 -2.59 4.72 3.04
CA LEU A 5 -1.58 4.01 2.27
C LEU A 5 -2.27 3.04 1.31
N SER A 6 -1.92 3.12 0.03
CA SER A 6 -2.34 2.19 -1.02
C SER A 6 -1.11 1.68 -1.75
N MET A 7 -0.97 0.38 -1.87
CA MET A 7 0.16 -0.26 -2.54
C MET A 7 -0.37 -1.13 -3.69
N VAL A 8 0.29 -1.05 -4.84
CA VAL A 8 -0.05 -1.89 -5.99
C VAL A 8 1.05 -2.92 -6.16
N PHE A 9 0.66 -4.18 -6.17
CA PHE A 9 1.54 -5.32 -6.42
C PHE A 9 1.08 -6.04 -7.67
N CYS A 10 2.00 -6.38 -8.56
CA CYS A 10 1.67 -7.14 -9.77
C CYS A 10 2.42 -8.48 -9.77
N LEU A 11 1.85 -9.49 -10.42
CA LEU A 11 2.52 -10.78 -10.57
C LEU A 11 3.83 -10.60 -11.35
N VAL A 12 4.88 -11.27 -10.88
CA VAL A 12 6.18 -11.31 -11.55
C VAL A 12 6.09 -12.08 -12.87
N SER A 13 5.26 -13.13 -12.90
CA SER A 13 5.02 -13.94 -14.10
C SER A 13 4.12 -13.27 -15.13
N ASP A 14 3.26 -12.34 -14.70
CA ASP A 14 2.33 -11.63 -15.58
C ASP A 14 2.08 -10.20 -15.07
N PRO A 15 2.76 -9.19 -15.61
CA PRO A 15 2.70 -7.81 -15.11
C PRO A 15 1.36 -7.12 -15.38
N THR A 16 0.43 -7.78 -16.07
CA THR A 16 -0.94 -7.27 -16.29
C THR A 16 -1.87 -7.58 -15.12
N GLN A 17 -1.55 -8.60 -14.32
CA GLN A 17 -2.32 -8.96 -13.12
C GLN A 17 -1.79 -8.24 -11.89
N CYS A 18 -2.47 -7.16 -11.52
CA CYS A 18 -2.14 -6.32 -10.38
C CYS A 18 -3.24 -6.32 -9.33
N GLN A 19 -2.84 -6.39 -8.07
CA GLN A 19 -3.71 -6.24 -6.91
C GLN A 19 -3.33 -4.99 -6.12
N THR A 20 -4.34 -4.30 -5.63
CA THR A 20 -4.16 -3.14 -4.74
C THR A 20 -4.39 -3.59 -3.31
N VAL A 21 -3.43 -3.29 -2.44
CA VAL A 21 -3.46 -3.62 -1.02
C VAL A 21 -3.42 -2.32 -0.22
N ASN A 22 -4.36 -2.19 0.69
CA ASN A 22 -4.51 -1.04 1.57
C ASN A 22 -4.25 -1.50 3.01
N PRO A 23 -3.00 -1.48 3.48
CA PRO A 23 -2.70 -1.83 4.86
C PRO A 23 -3.39 -0.83 5.79
N LEU A 24 -4.03 -1.33 6.84
CA LEU A 24 -4.53 -0.48 7.92
C LEU A 24 -3.32 0.16 8.60
N VAL A 25 -3.18 1.47 8.45
CA VAL A 25 -2.20 2.22 9.22
C VAL A 25 -2.92 2.75 10.46
N PRO A 26 -2.43 2.44 11.68
CA PRO A 26 -3.14 2.79 12.92
C PRO A 26 -3.36 4.31 13.03
N ASP A 27 -4.59 4.69 13.38
CA ASP A 27 -5.07 6.09 13.50
C ASP A 27 -4.41 6.85 14.67
N ASP A 28 -3.74 6.12 15.57
CA ASP A 28 -3.22 6.62 16.85
C ASP A 28 -2.10 7.67 16.68
N GLN A 29 -1.46 7.71 15.51
CA GLN A 29 -0.49 8.76 15.17
C GLN A 29 -0.81 9.38 13.81
N PRO A 30 -0.89 10.72 13.71
CA PRO A 30 -1.10 11.37 12.42
C PRO A 30 0.10 11.10 11.52
N LEU A 31 -0.04 10.17 10.58
CA LEU A 31 0.99 9.96 9.57
C LEU A 31 1.15 11.26 8.77
N THR A 32 2.37 11.77 8.76
CA THR A 32 2.79 12.76 7.78
C THR A 32 2.96 12.07 6.42
N VAL A 33 2.86 12.84 5.32
CA VAL A 33 3.07 12.32 3.96
C VAL A 33 4.41 11.60 3.83
N SER A 34 5.46 12.16 4.42
CA SER A 34 6.81 11.59 4.47
C SER A 34 6.85 10.26 5.24
N SER A 35 6.21 10.19 6.41
CA SER A 35 6.13 8.92 7.17
C SER A 35 5.34 7.83 6.44
N CYS A 36 4.28 8.19 5.70
CA CYS A 36 3.50 7.23 4.93
C CYS A 36 4.32 6.60 3.80
N GLN A 37 5.17 7.38 3.11
CA GLN A 37 6.02 6.83 2.06
C GLN A 37 7.00 5.80 2.62
N ILE A 38 7.62 6.11 3.77
CA ILE A 38 8.53 5.19 4.46
C ILE A 38 7.77 3.93 4.91
N ALA A 39 6.63 4.09 5.56
CA ALA A 39 5.78 2.99 6.00
C ALA A 39 5.36 2.09 4.83
N GLY A 40 5.01 2.68 3.68
CA GLY A 40 4.65 1.94 2.47
C GLY A 40 5.79 1.14 1.86
N GLN A 41 7.04 1.60 1.97
CA GLN A 41 8.19 0.79 1.56
C GLN A 41 8.40 -0.39 2.51
N ILE A 42 8.27 -0.18 3.82
CA ILE A 42 8.46 -1.22 4.84
C ILE A 42 7.38 -2.30 4.72
N GLU A 43 6.11 -1.90 4.72
CA GLU A 43 4.98 -2.83 4.54
C GLU A 43 5.01 -3.49 3.17
N GLY A 44 5.41 -2.75 2.13
CA GLY A 44 5.61 -3.31 0.80
C GLY A 44 6.65 -4.42 0.77
N ALA A 45 7.78 -4.23 1.43
CA ALA A 45 8.83 -5.24 1.54
C ALA A 45 8.37 -6.46 2.36
N LYS A 46 7.63 -6.25 3.45
CA LYS A 46 7.06 -7.32 4.25
C LYS A 46 6.07 -8.15 3.44
N TRP A 47 5.16 -7.49 2.74
CA TRP A 47 4.15 -8.14 1.92
C TRP A 47 4.78 -8.95 0.77
N VAL A 48 5.83 -8.45 0.11
CA VAL A 48 6.55 -9.19 -0.94
C VAL A 48 7.27 -10.44 -0.38
N ASN A 49 7.77 -10.38 0.87
CA ASN A 49 8.32 -11.57 1.52
C ASN A 49 7.24 -12.64 1.76
N GLU A 50 6.01 -12.23 2.10
CA GLU A 50 4.87 -13.15 2.25
C GLU A 50 4.32 -13.62 0.88
N HIS A 51 4.44 -12.79 -0.15
CA HIS A 51 3.94 -13.04 -1.51
C HIS A 51 5.05 -12.94 -2.58
N PRO A 52 5.99 -13.91 -2.65
CA PRO A 52 7.17 -13.81 -3.52
C PRO A 52 6.86 -13.81 -5.02
N LYS A 53 5.65 -14.24 -5.41
CA LYS A 53 5.18 -14.19 -6.81
C LYS A 53 4.77 -12.80 -7.26
N HIS A 54 4.69 -11.84 -6.34
CA HIS A 54 4.26 -10.48 -6.61
C HIS A 54 5.38 -9.49 -6.34
N ARG A 55 5.45 -8.44 -7.15
CA ARG A 55 6.40 -7.34 -6.98
C ARG A 55 5.66 -6.05 -6.70
N LEU A 56 6.20 -5.26 -5.76
CA LEU A 56 5.72 -3.91 -5.48
C LEU A 56 5.96 -3.01 -6.71
N MET A 57 4.89 -2.45 -7.26
CA MET A 57 4.93 -1.60 -8.44
C MET A 57 4.71 -0.13 -8.09
N ARG A 58 3.86 0.16 -7.11
CA ARG A 58 3.56 1.54 -6.72
C ARG A 58 3.17 1.64 -5.25
N VAL A 59 3.67 2.67 -4.60
CA VAL A 59 3.25 3.10 -3.26
C VAL A 59 2.59 4.46 -3.40
N ARG A 60 1.36 4.60 -2.89
CA ARG A 60 0.59 5.83 -2.97
C ARG A 60 0.09 6.22 -1.57
N CYS A 61 0.47 7.42 -1.17
CA CYS A 61 0.00 8.06 0.05
C CYS A 61 -1.01 9.14 -0.32
N THR A 62 -2.24 8.99 0.15
CA THR A 62 -3.32 9.93 -0.16
C THR A 62 -3.71 10.65 1.12
N LEU A 63 -3.66 11.99 1.11
CA LEU A 63 -4.30 12.77 2.16
C LEU A 63 -5.80 12.80 1.89
N GLY A 64 -6.61 12.20 2.75
CA GLY A 64 -8.06 12.12 2.51
C GLY A 64 -8.82 11.39 3.61
N LYS A 65 -10.15 11.46 3.56
CA LYS A 65 -11.03 10.67 4.43
C LYS A 65 -11.09 9.24 3.88
N GLN A 66 -10.40 8.31 4.55
CA GLN A 66 -10.50 6.83 4.45
C GLN A 66 -10.45 6.22 3.03
N PRO A 67 -9.64 5.19 2.75
CA PRO A 67 -9.73 4.54 1.45
C PRO A 67 -11.09 3.86 1.38
N ARG A 68 -11.94 4.28 0.45
CA ARG A 68 -13.12 3.50 0.05
C ARG A 68 -12.56 2.17 -0.43
N GLU A 69 -12.88 1.11 0.29
CA GLU A 69 -12.62 -0.27 -0.11
C GLU A 69 -13.21 -0.46 -1.51
N GLN A 70 -12.38 -0.38 -2.54
CA GLN A 70 -12.82 -0.57 -3.91
C GLN A 70 -12.82 -2.08 -4.17
N GLY A 71 -13.80 -2.75 -3.56
CA GLY A 71 -14.23 -4.09 -3.93
C GLY A 71 -15.39 -4.00 -4.92
N ALA A 72 -15.17 -4.54 -6.12
CA ALA A 72 -16.11 -5.22 -7.03
C ALA A 72 -15.56 -5.16 -8.46
#